data_AF-A0AAU5EKG8-F1
#
_entry.id   AF-A0AAU5EKG8-F1
#
_cell.length_a   1.000
_cell.length_b   1.000
_cell.length_c   1.000
_cell.angle_alpha   90.00
_cell.angle_beta   90.00
_cell.angle_gamma   90.00
#
_symmetry.space_group_name_H-M   'P 1'
#
loop_
_entity.id
_entity.type
_entity.pdbx_description
1 polymer ?
#
loop_
_entity_poly.entity_id
_entity_poly.type
_entity_poly.pdbx_seq_one_letter_code
_entity_poly.pdbx_strand_id
1 'polypeptide(L)'
;MAATLLRGEVRAILQPAGTAQYEGAYCPKGVPFHEVRRGPFDGKQDIGVRPDPDGGLPKHMTFGGGRTVYEYDGRDKQGRAVYRYAPRLSPSHRAVMDGVAEVYAEHALKAQGGQQ
;
A
#
# COMPACT_ATOMS: atom_id res chain seq x y z
N MET A 1 -14.55 -14.52 5.02
CA MET A 1 -14.07 -15.45 6.06
C MET A 1 -12.89 -14.82 6.76
N ALA A 2 -12.83 -14.84 8.08
CA ALA A 2 -11.76 -14.21 8.86
C ALA A 2 -10.53 -15.13 8.91
N ALA A 3 -9.31 -14.63 8.67
CA ALA A 3 -8.11 -15.43 8.87
C ALA A 3 -8.00 -15.89 10.33
N THR A 4 -7.76 -17.19 10.51
CA THR A 4 -7.38 -17.78 11.79
C THR A 4 -5.95 -17.36 12.10
N LEU A 5 -5.79 -16.49 13.10
CA LEU A 5 -4.47 -16.08 13.58
C LEU A 5 -3.76 -17.28 14.22
N LEU A 6 -2.45 -17.40 13.99
CA LEU A 6 -1.63 -18.34 14.75
C LEU A 6 -1.41 -17.83 16.18
N ARG A 7 -1.04 -18.74 17.09
CA ARG A 7 -0.79 -18.38 18.50
C ARG A 7 0.28 -17.30 18.60
N GLY A 8 -0.11 -16.14 19.15
CA GLY A 8 0.79 -14.99 19.33
C GLY A 8 0.79 -13.99 18.18
N GLU A 9 0.03 -14.21 17.10
CA GLU A 9 -0.14 -13.22 16.05
C GLU A 9 -1.20 -12.18 16.41
N VAL A 10 -1.01 -10.97 15.88
CA VAL A 10 -1.94 -9.86 15.93
C VAL A 10 -2.56 -9.68 14.56
N ARG A 11 -3.87 -9.40 14.48
CA ARG A 11 -4.51 -9.07 13.20
C ARG A 11 -4.00 -7.74 12.67
N ALA A 12 -3.64 -7.72 11.39
CA ALA A 12 -3.25 -6.52 10.66
C ALA A 12 -4.25 -6.16 9.56
N ILE A 13 -4.34 -4.86 9.25
CA ILE A 13 -5.03 -4.31 8.09
C ILE A 13 -4.05 -3.50 7.26
N LEU A 14 -4.06 -3.74 5.95
CA LEU A 14 -3.29 -2.96 4.99
C LEU A 14 -4.12 -1.81 4.45
N GLN A 15 -3.56 -0.60 4.48
CA GLN A 15 -4.23 0.62 4.04
C GLN A 15 -3.37 1.40 3.05
N PRO A 16 -3.99 2.27 2.23
CA PRO A 16 -3.24 3.20 1.39
C PRO A 16 -2.27 4.05 2.19
N ALA A 17 -1.23 4.53 1.51
CA ALA A 17 -0.21 5.40 2.08
C ALA A 17 -0.83 6.61 2.78
N GLY A 18 -0.33 6.97 3.96
CA GLY A 18 -0.68 8.22 4.62
C GLY A 18 0.16 9.38 4.08
N THR A 19 -0.05 10.59 4.59
CA THR A 19 0.76 11.75 4.21
C THR A 19 2.25 11.51 4.49
N ALA A 20 2.58 10.97 5.67
CA ALA A 20 3.96 10.69 6.07
C ALA A 20 4.60 9.59 5.21
N GLN A 21 3.89 8.50 4.91
CA GLN A 21 4.44 7.39 4.13
C GLN A 21 4.61 7.74 2.64
N TYR A 22 3.87 8.74 2.16
CA TYR A 22 3.95 9.22 0.79
C TYR A 22 5.04 10.28 0.59
N GLU A 23 5.51 10.96 1.63
CA GLU A 23 6.47 12.04 1.48
C GLU A 23 7.73 11.59 0.70
N GLY A 24 8.03 12.27 -0.42
CA GLY A 24 9.14 11.95 -1.30
C GLY A 24 8.92 10.74 -2.23
N ALA A 25 7.70 10.21 -2.32
CA ALA A 25 7.34 9.16 -3.27
C ALA A 25 7.30 9.68 -4.71
N TYR A 26 7.55 8.78 -5.66
CA TYR A 26 7.40 9.07 -7.08
C TYR A 26 5.92 9.26 -7.44
N CYS A 27 5.59 10.37 -8.09
CA CYS A 27 4.25 10.70 -8.54
C CYS A 27 4.28 11.07 -10.02
N PRO A 28 3.84 10.19 -10.94
CA PRO A 28 3.77 10.54 -12.35
C PRO A 28 2.74 11.64 -12.59
N LYS A 29 3.02 12.52 -13.56
CA LYS A 29 2.11 13.59 -13.96
C LYS A 29 0.85 13.00 -14.59
N GLY A 30 -0.31 13.55 -14.24
CA GLY A 30 -1.60 13.15 -14.82
C GLY A 30 -2.26 11.95 -14.13
N VAL A 31 -1.58 11.29 -13.19
CA VAL A 31 -2.18 10.25 -12.35
C VAL A 31 -2.81 10.89 -11.10
N PRO A 32 -4.08 10.59 -10.78
CA PRO A 32 -4.72 11.10 -9.57
C PRO A 32 -4.01 10.64 -8.30
N PHE A 33 -3.90 11.53 -7.33
CA PHE A 33 -3.20 11.25 -6.07
C PHE A 33 -3.74 10.03 -5.30
N HIS A 34 -5.05 9.77 -5.38
CA HIS A 34 -5.63 8.60 -4.71
C HIS A 34 -5.15 7.28 -5.31
N GLU A 35 -4.73 7.23 -6.59
CA GLU A 35 -4.13 6.04 -7.19
C GLU A 35 -2.68 5.87 -6.76
N VAL A 36 -1.92 6.96 -6.67
CA VAL A 36 -0.50 6.91 -6.29
C VAL A 36 -0.32 6.40 -4.86
N ARG A 37 -1.30 6.65 -3.98
CA ARG A 37 -1.29 6.16 -2.60
C ARG A 37 -1.64 4.69 -2.45
N ARG A 38 -2.15 4.03 -3.50
CA ARG A 38 -2.63 2.65 -3.40
C ARG A 38 -1.50 1.65 -3.51
N GLY A 39 -1.41 0.79 -2.50
CA GLY A 39 -0.59 -0.39 -2.55
C GLY A 39 -1.35 -1.59 -3.16
N PRO A 40 -0.65 -2.55 -3.77
CA PRO A 40 -1.27 -3.74 -4.39
C PRO A 40 -2.07 -4.62 -3.43
N PHE A 41 -1.87 -4.47 -2.12
CA PHE A 41 -2.46 -5.31 -1.09
C PHE A 41 -3.41 -4.52 -0.17
N ASP A 42 -3.76 -3.30 -0.53
CA ASP A 42 -4.65 -2.46 0.27
C ASP A 42 -6.01 -3.12 0.47
N GLY A 43 -6.58 -2.95 1.67
CA GLY A 43 -7.86 -3.53 2.05
C GLY A 43 -7.78 -4.99 2.49
N LYS A 44 -6.61 -5.66 2.40
CA LYS A 44 -6.42 -6.98 3.01
C LYS A 44 -6.49 -6.89 4.53
N GLN A 45 -7.28 -7.78 5.14
CA GLN A 45 -7.56 -7.83 6.58
C GLN A 45 -7.34 -9.21 7.19
N ASP A 46 -7.00 -10.18 6.35
CA ASP A 46 -6.74 -11.58 6.63
C ASP A 46 -5.24 -11.81 6.91
N ILE A 47 -4.54 -10.79 7.42
CA ILE A 47 -3.10 -10.82 7.65
C ILE A 47 -2.83 -10.92 9.15
N GLY A 48 -2.06 -11.93 9.53
CA GLY A 48 -1.44 -12.03 10.86
C GLY A 48 -0.06 -11.38 10.83
N VAL A 49 0.25 -10.61 11.87
CA VAL A 49 1.62 -10.14 12.12
C VAL A 49 2.10 -10.68 13.45
N ARG A 50 3.30 -11.25 13.45
CA ARG A 50 3.96 -11.72 14.65
C ARG A 50 4.69 -10.56 15.32
N PRO A 51 4.46 -10.30 16.62
CA PRO A 51 5.27 -9.36 17.38
C PRO A 51 6.74 -9.80 17.44
N ASP A 52 7.62 -8.81 17.53
CA ASP A 52 9.04 -8.99 17.79
C ASP A 52 9.27 -9.50 19.24
N PRO A 53 10.49 -9.99 19.57
CA PRO A 53 10.77 -10.56 20.90
C PRO A 53 10.54 -9.59 22.08
N ASP A 54 10.59 -8.29 21.82
CA ASP A 54 10.30 -7.22 22.80
C ASP A 54 8.79 -6.93 22.95
N GLY A 55 7.94 -7.64 22.19
CA GLY A 55 6.49 -7.43 22.15
C GLY A 55 6.05 -6.29 21.22
N GLY A 56 7.00 -5.61 20.57
CA GLY A 56 6.75 -4.62 19.53
C GLY A 56 6.17 -5.27 18.27
N LEU A 57 5.59 -4.45 17.39
CA LEU A 57 5.21 -4.91 16.06
C LEU A 57 6.30 -4.52 15.05
N PRO A 58 6.61 -5.38 14.06
CA PRO A 58 7.59 -5.07 13.03
C PRO A 58 7.29 -3.73 12.37
N LYS A 59 8.30 -2.86 12.27
CA LYS A 59 8.11 -1.54 11.66
C LYS A 59 7.64 -1.64 10.21
N HIS A 60 8.12 -2.66 9.48
CA HIS A 60 7.83 -2.85 8.07
C HIS A 60 7.33 -4.26 7.79
N MET A 61 6.31 -4.35 6.94
CA MET A 61 5.86 -5.59 6.31
C MET A 61 6.19 -5.56 4.84
N THR A 62 6.79 -6.64 4.34
CA THR A 62 7.19 -6.73 2.94
C THR A 62 6.48 -7.85 2.22
N PHE A 63 6.07 -7.61 0.97
CA PHE A 63 5.39 -8.57 0.11
C PHE A 63 6.09 -8.67 -1.25
N GLY A 64 5.84 -9.78 -1.95
CA GLY A 64 6.39 -10.01 -3.29
C GLY A 64 7.93 -10.03 -3.30
N GLY A 65 8.54 -10.70 -2.32
CA GLY A 65 10.00 -10.80 -2.21
C GLY A 65 10.69 -9.47 -1.85
N GLY A 66 10.07 -8.64 -1.01
CA GLY A 66 10.65 -7.35 -0.60
C GLY A 66 10.28 -6.16 -1.48
N ARG A 67 9.54 -6.38 -2.58
CA ARG A 67 9.27 -5.33 -3.58
C ARG A 67 8.19 -4.34 -3.15
N THR A 68 7.27 -4.77 -2.30
CA THR A 68 6.19 -3.93 -1.78
C THR A 68 6.34 -3.83 -0.27
N VAL A 69 6.40 -2.62 0.25
CA VAL A 69 6.62 -2.33 1.67
C VAL A 69 5.39 -1.61 2.23
N TYR A 70 4.94 -2.06 3.39
CA TYR A 70 3.99 -1.36 4.24
C TYR A 70 4.66 -1.01 5.56
N GLU A 71 4.36 0.16 6.11
CA GLU A 71 4.90 0.67 7.36
C GLU A 71 3.83 0.69 8.44
N TYR A 72 4.21 0.28 9.65
CA TYR A 72 3.33 0.28 10.81
C TYR A 72 2.90 1.71 11.17
N ASP A 73 1.59 1.91 11.28
CA ASP A 73 0.92 3.19 11.55
C ASP A 73 0.00 3.09 12.78
N GLY A 74 0.43 2.30 13.76
CA GLY A 74 -0.30 2.14 15.01
C GLY A 74 -1.43 1.12 14.93
N ARG A 75 -2.48 1.34 15.73
CA ARG A 75 -3.63 0.43 15.85
C ARG A 75 -4.93 1.15 15.58
N ASP A 76 -5.88 0.42 15.01
CA ASP A 76 -7.24 0.93 14.85
C ASP A 76 -8.06 0.80 16.16
N LYS A 77 -9.31 1.27 16.12
CA LYS A 77 -10.23 1.22 17.26
C LYS A 77 -10.58 -0.20 17.73
N GLN A 78 -10.32 -1.22 16.90
CA GLN A 78 -10.54 -2.63 17.20
C GLN A 78 -9.25 -3.32 17.68
N GLY A 79 -8.16 -2.56 17.86
CA GLY A 79 -6.86 -3.06 18.29
C GLY A 79 -6.06 -3.76 17.19
N ARG A 80 -6.52 -3.73 15.93
CA ARG A 80 -5.79 -4.31 14.80
C ARG A 80 -4.61 -3.44 14.45
N ALA A 81 -3.49 -4.06 14.10
CA ALA A 81 -2.32 -3.34 13.60
C ALA A 81 -2.62 -2.72 12.24
N VAL A 82 -2.37 -1.43 12.07
CA VAL A 82 -2.53 -0.74 10.79
C VAL A 82 -1.17 -0.65 10.14
N TYR A 83 -1.08 -1.12 8.90
CA TYR A 83 0.10 -0.99 8.08
C TYR A 83 -0.28 -0.20 6.83
N ARG A 84 0.36 0.94 6.61
CA ARG A 84 0.11 1.79 5.44
C ARG A 84 1.13 1.53 4.37
N TYR A 85 0.69 1.52 3.11
CA TYR A 85 1.61 1.38 1.99
C TYR A 85 2.72 2.44 2.08
N ALA A 86 3.97 2.03 1.85
CA ALA A 86 5.13 2.91 1.88
C ALA A 86 5.73 3.00 0.46
N PRO A 87 5.17 3.86 -0.42
CA PRO A 87 5.64 4.07 -1.79
C PRO A 87 7.15 4.30 -1.89
N ARG A 88 7.70 5.18 -1.05
CA ARG A 88 9.13 5.54 -1.05
C ARG A 88 10.03 4.34 -0.73
N LEU A 89 9.56 3.42 0.09
CA LEU A 89 10.31 2.24 0.52
C LEU A 89 10.09 1.04 -0.41
N SER A 90 9.15 1.12 -1.34
CA SER A 90 8.76 0.00 -2.20
C SER A 90 9.51 0.05 -3.53
N PRO A 91 10.48 -0.84 -3.81
CA PRO A 91 11.21 -0.84 -5.07
C PRO A 91 10.32 -0.97 -6.31
N SER A 92 9.17 -1.64 -6.20
CA SER A 92 8.23 -1.77 -7.32
C SER A 92 7.42 -0.50 -7.60
N HIS A 93 7.39 0.47 -6.69
CA HIS A 93 6.44 1.58 -6.76
C HIS A 93 6.52 2.34 -8.07
N ARG A 94 7.73 2.73 -8.49
CA ARG A 94 7.94 3.49 -9.72
C ARG A 94 7.44 2.74 -10.95
N ALA A 95 7.83 1.47 -11.12
CA ALA A 95 7.43 0.67 -12.27
C ALA A 95 5.90 0.47 -12.33
N VAL A 96 5.23 0.30 -11.18
CA VAL A 96 3.78 0.21 -11.13
C VAL A 96 3.14 1.55 -11.53
N MET A 97 3.66 2.67 -11.02
CA MET A 97 3.16 4.01 -11.34
C MET A 97 3.38 4.41 -12.79
N ASP A 98 4.49 3.99 -13.41
CA ASP A 98 4.74 4.21 -14.83
C ASP A 98 3.65 3.51 -15.69
N GLY A 99 3.31 2.25 -15.39
CA GLY A 99 2.22 1.56 -16.07
C GLY A 99 0.83 2.20 -15.83
N VAL A 100 0.57 2.70 -14.61
CA VAL A 100 -0.67 3.46 -14.33
C VAL A 100 -0.70 4.76 -15.15
N ALA A 101 0.41 5.46 -15.27
CA ALA A 101 0.50 6.69 -16.04
C ALA A 101 0.23 6.46 -17.53
N GLU A 102 0.74 5.37 -18.10
CA GLU A 102 0.45 4.97 -19.49
C GLU A 102 -1.05 4.77 -19.71
N VAL A 103 -1.72 4.02 -18.83
CA VAL A 103 -3.18 3.81 -18.89
C VAL A 103 -3.92 5.15 -18.85
N TYR A 104 -3.61 6.02 -17.88
CA TYR A 104 -4.27 7.33 -17.77
C TYR A 104 -4.01 8.22 -19.00
N ALA A 105 -2.81 8.17 -19.58
CA ALA A 105 -2.49 8.90 -20.80
C ALA A 105 -3.29 8.38 -22.01
N GLU A 106 -3.40 7.06 -22.18
CA GLU A 106 -4.23 6.46 -23.23
C GLU A 106 -5.70 6.84 -23.10
N HIS A 107 -6.24 6.81 -21.89
CA HIS A 107 -7.62 7.23 -21.62
C HIS A 107 -7.84 8.71 -21.94
N ALA A 108 -6.88 9.58 -21.62
CA ALA A 108 -6.95 10.99 -21.95
C ALA A 108 -6.94 11.26 -23.47
N LEU A 109 -6.13 10.50 -24.24
CA LEU A 109 -6.10 10.58 -25.70
C LEU A 109 -7.41 10.09 -26.33
N LYS A 110 -7.95 8.97 -25.87
CA LYS A 110 -9.24 8.43 -26.34
C LYS A 110 -10.40 9.38 -26.03
N ALA A 111 -10.39 10.01 -24.86
CA ALA A 111 -11.40 11.00 -24.48
C ALA A 111 -11.36 12.27 -25.37
N GLN A 112 -10.19 12.65 -25.88
CA GLN A 112 -10.03 13.78 -26.80
C GLN A 112 -10.35 13.43 -28.25
N GLY A 113 -10.15 12.17 -28.67
CA GLY A 113 -10.44 11.70 -30.03
C GLY A 113 -11.88 11.22 -30.28
N GLY A 114 -12.69 11.06 -29.23
CA GLY A 114 -14.08 10.57 -29.31
C GLY A 114 -15.17 11.65 -29.46
N GLN A 115 -14.80 12.88 -29.81
CA GLN A 115 -15.74 14.00 -30.06
C GLN A 115 -16.00 14.26 -31.56
N GLN A 116 -15.94 13.24 -32.42
CA GLN A 116 -16.32 13.35 -33.83
C GLN A 116 -17.48 12.41 -34.17
#